data_AF-A0A537KQV1-F1
#
_entry.id   AF-A0A537KQV1-F1
#
_cell.length_a   1.000
_cell.length_b   1.000
_cell.length_c   1.000
_cell.angle_alpha   90.00
_cell.angle_beta   90.00
_cell.angle_gamma   90.00
#
_symmetry.space_group_name_H-M   'P 1'
#
loop_
_entity.id
_entity.type
_entity.pdbx_description
1 polymer ?
#
loop_
_entity_poly.entity_id
_entity_poly.type
_entity_poly.pdbx_seq_one_letter_code
_entity_poly.pdbx_strand_id
1 'polypeptide(L)' 'MQRSNRDNVLWNYSGALTATFKNGEKATYDPFAMTMLFKKINDKWKVVFLQESTQEPSDTTKH' A
#
# COMPACT_ATOMS: atom_id res chain seq x y z
N MET A 1 -21.60 21.31 12.33
CA MET A 1 -21.58 20.45 11.13
C MET A 1 -20.83 19.16 11.45
N GLN A 2 -21.53 18.04 11.58
CA GLN A 2 -20.91 16.71 11.64
C GLN A 2 -20.46 16.37 10.21
N ARG A 3 -19.15 16.37 9.93
CA ARG A 3 -18.64 15.91 8.64
C ARG A 3 -18.93 14.42 8.55
N SER A 4 -19.68 14.00 7.54
CA SER A 4 -19.99 12.58 7.36
C SER A 4 -18.70 11.80 7.15
N ASN A 5 -18.53 10.67 7.84
CA ASN A 5 -17.38 9.78 7.68
C ASN A 5 -17.22 9.18 6.27
N ARG A 6 -18.17 9.46 5.34
CA ARG A 6 -18.15 8.97 3.96
C ARG A 6 -17.09 9.63 3.09
N ASP A 7 -16.55 10.78 3.52
CA ASP A 7 -15.49 11.48 2.79
C ASP A 7 -14.09 10.93 3.10
N ASN A 8 -13.95 9.96 4.02
CA ASN A 8 -12.69 9.33 4.36
C ASN A 8 -12.73 7.84 3.99
N VAL A 9 -11.72 7.34 3.27
CA VAL A 9 -11.58 5.93 2.89
C VAL A 9 -10.19 5.45 3.30
N LEU A 10 -10.13 4.41 4.14
CA LEU A 10 -8.88 3.73 4.48
C LEU A 10 -8.66 2.59 3.49
N TRP A 11 -7.54 2.58 2.80
CA TRP A 11 -7.12 1.51 1.89
C TRP A 11 -5.86 0.85 2.44
N ASN A 12 -5.90 -0.48 2.57
CA ASN A 12 -4.75 -1.30 2.92
C ASN A 12 -4.38 -2.18 1.72
N TYR A 13 -3.09 -2.27 1.43
CA TYR A 13 -2.53 -3.09 0.38
C TYR A 13 -1.29 -3.83 0.92
N SER A 14 -1.10 -5.08 0.50
CA SER A 14 0.14 -5.81 0.74
C SER A 14 0.54 -6.57 -0.52
N GLY A 15 1.82 -6.66 -0.80
CA GLY A 15 2.31 -7.35 -1.98
C GLY A 15 3.82 -7.58 -1.96
N ALA A 16 4.30 -8.30 -2.97
CA ALA A 16 5.72 -8.44 -3.27
C ALA A 16 5.94 -7.97 -4.72
N LEU A 17 7.11 -7.42 -5.01
CA LEU A 17 7.44 -6.88 -6.33
C LEU A 17 8.64 -7.63 -6.91
N THR A 18 8.55 -8.03 -8.17
CA THR A 18 9.71 -8.43 -8.98
C THR A 18 9.84 -7.44 -10.13
N ALA A 19 10.96 -6.71 -10.17
CA ALA A 19 11.30 -5.81 -11.26
C ALA A 19 12.24 -6.52 -12.25
N THR A 20 11.97 -6.35 -13.54
CA THR A 20 12.92 -6.68 -14.61
C THR A 20 13.36 -5.37 -15.25
N PHE A 21 14.64 -5.06 -15.17
CA PHE A 21 15.23 -3.85 -15.73
C PHE A 21 15.48 -4.01 -17.23
N LYS A 22 15.62 -2.89 -17.94
CA LYS A 22 15.84 -2.88 -19.40
C LYS A 22 17.15 -3.55 -19.82
N ASN A 23 18.14 -3.64 -18.92
CA ASN A 23 19.40 -4.34 -19.12
C ASN A 23 19.29 -5.87 -18.85
N GLY A 24 18.10 -6.38 -18.48
CA GLY A 24 17.86 -7.79 -18.21
C GLY A 24 18.10 -8.21 -16.76
N GLU A 25 18.62 -7.33 -15.90
CA GLU A 25 18.76 -7.62 -14.47
C GLU A 25 17.39 -7.72 -13.79
N LYS A 26 17.31 -8.53 -12.74
CA LYS A 26 16.10 -8.72 -11.94
C LYS A 26 16.35 -8.32 -10.50
N ALA A 27 15.39 -7.60 -9.91
CA ALA A 27 15.35 -7.34 -8.47
C ALA A 27 14.05 -7.90 -7.89
N THR A 28 14.19 -8.63 -6.79
CA THR A 28 13.07 -9.05 -5.94
C THR A 28 13.05 -8.13 -4.73
N TYR A 29 11.90 -7.53 -4.48
CA TYR A 29 11.65 -6.71 -3.30
C TYR A 29 10.93 -7.55 -2.27
N ASP A 30 11.35 -7.40 -1.01
CA ASP A 30 10.68 -8.05 0.12
C ASP A 30 9.19 -7.69 0.17
N PRO A 31 8.35 -8.57 0.74
CA PRO A 31 6.95 -8.24 0.98
C PRO A 31 6.81 -6.92 1.72
N PHE A 32 5.81 -6.13 1.32
CA PHE A 32 5.52 -4.84 1.93
C PHE A 32 4.04 -4.67 2.16
N ALA A 33 3.70 -3.84 3.14
CA ALA A 33 2.35 -3.39 3.43
C ALA A 33 2.26 -1.87 3.35
N MET A 34 1.12 -1.38 2.88
CA MET A 34 0.84 0.03 2.73
C MET A 34 -0.56 0.36 3.22
N THR A 35 -0.65 1.39 4.04
CA THR A 35 -1.89 1.95 4.59
C THR A 35 -2.04 3.37 4.10
N MET A 36 -3.14 3.67 3.42
CA MET A 36 -3.44 5.00 2.88
C MET A 36 -4.82 5.49 3.34
N LEU A 37 -4.89 6.74 3.80
CA LEU A 37 -6.15 7.43 4.04
C LEU A 37 -6.43 8.38 2.88
N PHE A 38 -7.52 8.14 2.17
CA PHE A 38 -8.07 9.04 1.17
C PHE A 38 -9.12 9.93 1.82
N LYS A 39 -9.08 11.22 1.46
CA LYS A 39 -10.12 12.18 1.80
C LYS A 39 -10.68 12.82 0.53
N LYS A 40 -12.01 12.88 0.41
CA LYS A 40 -12.69 13.60 -0.67
C LYS A 40 -12.69 15.09 -0.37
N ILE A 41 -12.06 15.90 -1.22
CA ILE A 41 -11.98 17.36 -1.11
C ILE A 41 -12.31 17.96 -2.47
N ASN A 42 -13.37 18.76 -2.55
CA ASN A 42 -13.88 19.36 -3.80
C ASN A 42 -14.07 18.30 -4.90
N ASP A 43 -14.78 17.23 -4.57
CA ASP A 43 -15.06 16.08 -5.43
C ASP A 43 -13.86 15.30 -5.97
N LYS A 44 -12.66 15.53 -5.43
CA LYS A 44 -11.45 14.78 -5.76
C LYS A 44 -10.95 14.00 -4.56
N TRP A 45 -10.54 12.76 -4.77
CA TRP A 45 -9.86 11.97 -3.76
C TRP A 45 -8.41 12.42 -3.63
N LYS A 46 -7.98 12.67 -2.39
CA LYS A 46 -6.59 13.02 -2.05
C LYS A 46 -6.08 12.09 -0.97
N VAL A 47 -4.84 11.64 -1.08
CA VAL A 47 -4.16 10.94 0.02
C VAL A 47 -3.79 11.98 1.08
N VAL A 48 -4.24 11.77 2.31
CA VAL A 48 -3.96 12.64 3.46
C VAL A 48 -3.13 11.96 4.55
N PHE A 49 -2.94 10.65 4.43
CA PHE A 49 -2.00 9.86 5.21
C PHE A 49 -1.52 8.69 4.35
N LEU A 50 -0.24 8.38 4.44
CA LEU A 50 0.37 7.22 3.82
C LEU A 50 1.43 6.68 4.79
N GLN A 51 1.36 5.39 5.07
CA GLN A 51 2.39 4.65 5.77
C GLN A 51 2.72 3.41 4.95
N GLU A 52 4.01 3.16 4.78
CA GLU A 52 4.55 1.94 4.21
C GLU A 52 5.45 1.27 5.25
N SER A 53 5.44 -0.06 5.28
CA SER A 53 6.32 -0.86 6.12
C SER A 53 6.74 -2.13 5.37
N THR A 54 7.97 -2.55 5.60
CA THR A 54 8.39 -3.92 5.26
C THR A 54 7.54 -4.92 6.05
N GLN A 55 7.15 -6.01 5.39
CA GLN A 55 6.58 -7.17 6.06
C GLN A 55 7.68 -8.19 6.26
N GLU A 56 7.75 -8.77 7.45
CA GLU A 56 8.60 -9.95 7.64
C GLU A 56 8.17 -11.05 6.66
N PRO A 57 9.12 -11.81 6.08
CA PRO A 57 8.79 -12.96 5.27
C PRO A 57 7.85 -13.88 6.07
N SER A 58 6.67 -14.20 5.53
CA SER A 58 5.83 -15.21 6.16
C SER A 58 6.55 -16.55 6.01
N ASP A 59 6.96 -17.16 7.12
CA ASP A 59 7.50 -18.53 7.16
C ASP A 59 6.47 -19.50 6.55
N THR A 60 6.57 -19.77 5.25
CA THR A 60 5.83 -20.85 4.59
C THR A 60 6.59 -22.17 4.70
N THR A 61 7.08 -22.50 5.88
CA THR A 61 7.46 -23.89 6.19
C THR A 61 6.22 -24.59 6.72
N LYS A 62 5.38 -25.09 5.81
CA LYS A 62 4.34 -26.05 6.19
C LYS A 62 5.00 -27.42 6.43
N HIS A 63 4.63 -28.02 7.56
CA HIS A 63 4.87 -29.41 7.95
C HIS A 63 4.44 -30.43 6.87
#